data_AF-A0A7C7CIU5-F1
#
_entry.id   AF-A0A7C7CIU5-F1
#
_cell.length_a   1.000
_cell.length_b   1.000
_cell.length_c   1.000
_cell.angle_alpha   90.00
_cell.angle_beta   90.00
_cell.angle_gamma   90.00
#
_symmetry.space_group_name_H-M   'P 1'
#
loop_
_entity.id
_entity.type
_entity.pdbx_description
1 polymer ?
#
loop_
_entity_poly.entity_id
_entity_poly.type
_entity_poly.pdbx_seq_one_letter_code
_entity_poly.pdbx_strand_id
1 'polypeptide(L)'
;MNKIGFVYNALVPEAPPFIDSLIESLKLRENSWICSAVDLETAPDLLEQTTLIVVAGGDGTILRTIHVIAPHSIPIVGVNMGRVGFMSELRPENAAEKLPSYLNGDMRVERRMMLYAEVFSPSDGSLVFSAHALNDVVVGRGGVARLLDIATRIDGVDLTSYRADAVIISTATGSTGYALSAGSPIFFPEARMLIMQPVAAHTGLRDGLVLPDS
;
A
#
# COMPACT_ATOMS: atom_id res chain seq x y z
N MET A 1 15.76 -15.25 -17.30
CA MET A 1 16.72 -14.29 -16.70
C MET A 1 15.95 -13.50 -15.67
N ASN A 2 16.48 -13.32 -14.46
CA ASN A 2 15.79 -12.52 -13.44
C ASN A 2 15.75 -11.06 -13.88
N LYS A 3 14.56 -10.46 -13.91
CA LYS A 3 14.34 -9.07 -14.31
C LYS A 3 14.16 -8.17 -13.08
N ILE A 4 14.58 -6.91 -13.22
CA ILE A 4 14.36 -5.85 -12.23
C ILE A 4 13.38 -4.85 -12.85
N GLY A 5 12.27 -4.60 -12.16
CA GLY A 5 11.32 -3.58 -12.59
C GLY A 5 11.64 -2.24 -11.97
N PHE A 6 11.67 -1.19 -12.77
CA PHE A 6 11.76 0.19 -12.30
C PHE A 6 10.41 0.87 -12.53
N VAL A 7 9.74 1.23 -11.45
CA VAL A 7 8.42 1.86 -11.48
C VAL A 7 8.52 3.29 -10.99
N TYR A 8 7.89 4.25 -11.67
CA TYR A 8 7.97 5.65 -11.27
C TYR A 8 6.63 6.36 -11.21
N ASN A 9 6.62 7.49 -10.49
CA ASN A 9 5.51 8.42 -10.52
C ASN A 9 5.60 9.32 -11.77
N ALA A 10 4.65 9.18 -12.70
CA ALA A 10 4.59 10.00 -13.92
C ALA A 10 4.42 11.51 -13.65
N LEU A 11 3.97 11.89 -12.44
CA LEU A 11 3.84 13.28 -12.02
C LEU A 11 5.15 13.89 -11.49
N VAL A 12 6.23 13.11 -11.38
CA VAL A 12 7.56 13.55 -10.95
C VAL A 12 8.49 13.55 -12.16
N PRO A 13 8.73 14.71 -12.81
CA PRO A 13 9.52 14.79 -14.05
C PRO A 13 10.95 14.28 -13.92
N GLU A 14 11.53 14.34 -12.72
CA GLU A 14 12.89 13.91 -12.42
C GLU A 14 13.02 12.39 -12.27
N ALA A 15 11.91 11.66 -12.10
CA ALA A 15 11.96 10.23 -11.82
C ALA A 15 12.43 9.36 -13.01
N PRO A 16 11.93 9.57 -14.26
CA PRO A 16 12.47 8.85 -15.42
C PRO A 16 13.97 9.06 -15.66
N PRO A 17 14.51 10.30 -15.76
CA PRO A 17 15.94 10.48 -16.00
C PRO A 17 16.81 9.98 -14.84
N PHE A 18 16.29 10.02 -13.61
CA PHE A 18 16.96 9.39 -12.46
C PHE A 18 17.07 7.87 -12.64
N ILE A 19 15.97 7.20 -13.01
CA ILE A 19 15.97 5.75 -13.26
C ILE A 19 16.95 5.39 -14.36
N ASP A 20 16.95 6.13 -15.47
CA ASP A 20 17.87 5.88 -16.59
C ASP A 20 19.34 5.96 -16.13
N SER A 21 19.69 7.01 -15.38
CA SER A 21 21.03 7.18 -14.79
C SER A 21 21.40 6.04 -13.84
N LEU A 22 20.44 5.57 -13.03
CA LEU A 22 20.64 4.47 -12.10
C LEU A 22 20.85 3.14 -12.84
N ILE A 23 20.07 2.86 -13.88
CA ILE A 23 20.22 1.66 -14.72
C ILE A 23 21.57 1.67 -15.46
N GLU A 24 22.00 2.82 -15.96
CA GLU A 24 23.30 2.97 -16.62
C GLU A 24 24.47 2.75 -15.67
N SER A 25 24.48 3.44 -14.53
CA SER A 25 25.57 3.34 -13.55
C SER A 25 25.74 1.93 -13.00
N LEU A 26 24.64 1.19 -12.86
CA LEU A 26 24.62 -0.19 -12.36
C LEU A 26 24.68 -1.25 -13.47
N LYS A 27 24.76 -0.85 -14.75
CA LYS A 27 24.81 -1.74 -15.93
C LYS A 27 23.64 -2.73 -15.99
N LEU A 28 22.43 -2.27 -15.68
CA LEU A 28 21.24 -3.13 -15.57
C LEU A 28 20.40 -3.22 -16.85
N ARG A 29 20.79 -2.52 -17.93
CA ARG A 29 19.99 -2.36 -19.16
C ARG A 29 19.42 -3.66 -19.74
N GLU A 30 20.19 -4.75 -19.71
CA GLU A 30 19.78 -6.03 -20.30
C GLU A 30 18.77 -6.81 -19.44
N ASN A 31 18.69 -6.51 -18.14
CA ASN A 31 17.86 -7.23 -17.16
C ASN A 31 16.82 -6.33 -16.50
N SER A 32 16.53 -5.16 -17.07
CA SER A 32 15.61 -4.19 -16.48
C SER A 32 14.48 -3.79 -17.44
N TRP A 33 13.33 -3.44 -16.87
CA TRP A 33 12.27 -2.72 -17.59
C TRP A 33 11.85 -1.49 -16.79
N ILE A 34 11.26 -0.51 -17.47
CA ILE A 34 10.80 0.75 -16.88
C ILE A 34 9.31 0.91 -17.22
N CYS A 35 8.50 1.26 -16.22
CA CYS A 35 7.07 1.50 -16.40
C CYS A 35 6.58 2.59 -15.43
N SER A 36 5.56 3.36 -15.78
CA SER A 36 4.93 4.26 -14.81
C SER A 36 4.03 3.43 -13.87
N ALA A 37 3.82 3.90 -12.63
CA ALA A 37 2.92 3.24 -11.70
C ALA A 37 1.45 3.19 -12.19
N VAL A 38 1.08 4.08 -13.12
CA VAL A 38 -0.25 4.12 -13.73
C VAL A 38 -0.39 3.06 -14.81
N ASP A 39 0.64 2.89 -15.64
CA ASP A 39 0.59 1.99 -16.79
C ASP A 39 0.82 0.53 -16.38
N LEU A 40 1.44 0.28 -15.22
CA LEU A 40 1.72 -1.06 -14.71
C LEU A 40 0.47 -1.93 -14.60
N GLU A 41 -0.69 -1.33 -14.29
CA GLU A 41 -1.99 -2.01 -14.22
C GLU A 41 -2.39 -2.67 -15.57
N THR A 42 -1.86 -2.15 -16.68
CA THR A 42 -2.15 -2.62 -18.04
C THR A 42 -1.02 -3.44 -18.66
N ALA A 43 0.07 -3.69 -17.92
CA ALA A 43 1.25 -4.39 -18.39
C ALA A 43 1.67 -5.56 -17.47
N PRO A 44 0.77 -6.53 -17.20
CA PRO A 44 1.04 -7.64 -16.28
C PRO A 44 2.22 -8.52 -16.74
N ASP A 45 2.44 -8.63 -18.06
CA ASP A 45 3.53 -9.43 -18.66
C ASP A 45 4.92 -8.96 -18.20
N LEU A 46 5.07 -7.69 -17.79
CA LEU A 46 6.33 -7.18 -17.23
C LEU A 46 6.70 -7.86 -15.90
N LEU A 47 5.71 -8.36 -15.16
CA LEU A 47 5.95 -9.02 -13.87
C LEU A 47 6.53 -10.43 -14.03
N GLU A 48 6.44 -11.02 -15.23
CA GLU A 48 7.02 -12.33 -15.49
C GLU A 48 8.54 -12.32 -15.31
N GLN A 49 9.03 -13.25 -14.47
CA GLN A 49 10.45 -13.39 -14.12
C GLN A 49 11.04 -12.16 -13.41
N THR A 50 10.21 -11.21 -12.96
CA THR A 50 10.66 -10.07 -12.18
C THR A 50 10.88 -10.46 -10.73
N THR A 51 12.07 -10.17 -10.20
CA THR A 51 12.48 -10.59 -8.85
C THR A 51 12.55 -9.45 -7.86
N LEU A 52 12.57 -8.20 -8.33
CA LEU A 52 12.55 -7.00 -7.49
C LEU A 52 11.91 -5.85 -8.26
N ILE A 53 11.11 -5.04 -7.56
CA ILE A 53 10.64 -3.75 -8.04
C ILE A 53 11.34 -2.61 -7.29
N VAL A 54 11.94 -1.69 -8.02
CA VAL A 54 12.48 -0.42 -7.53
C VAL A 54 11.46 0.67 -7.86
N VAL A 55 10.91 1.32 -6.84
CA VAL A 55 9.93 2.41 -7.03
C VAL A 55 10.60 3.76 -6.81
N ALA A 56 10.67 4.60 -7.85
CA ALA A 56 11.07 5.99 -7.73
C ALA A 56 9.84 6.89 -7.55
N GLY A 57 9.59 7.34 -6.32
CA GLY A 57 8.37 8.07 -5.99
C GLY A 57 8.19 8.26 -4.49
N GLY A 58 6.93 8.38 -4.06
CA GLY A 58 6.58 8.42 -2.64
C GLY A 58 5.73 7.22 -2.23
N ASP A 59 5.23 7.24 -0.99
CA ASP A 59 4.38 6.18 -0.44
C ASP A 59 3.15 5.89 -1.31
N GLY A 60 2.52 6.92 -1.90
CA GLY A 60 1.40 6.73 -2.82
C GLY A 60 1.76 5.95 -4.09
N THR A 61 2.99 6.11 -4.59
CA THR A 61 3.51 5.35 -5.73
C THR A 61 3.73 3.89 -5.33
N ILE A 62 4.30 3.66 -4.15
CA ILE A 62 4.49 2.31 -3.57
C ILE A 62 3.14 1.60 -3.43
N LEU A 63 2.13 2.25 -2.84
CA LEU A 63 0.79 1.67 -2.68
C LEU A 63 0.17 1.29 -4.02
N ARG A 64 0.29 2.16 -5.02
CA ARG A 64 -0.22 1.89 -6.37
C ARG A 64 0.46 0.69 -7.02
N THR A 65 1.78 0.61 -6.90
CA THR A 65 2.55 -0.55 -7.38
C THR A 65 2.13 -1.83 -6.69
N ILE A 66 1.95 -1.80 -5.36
CA ILE A 66 1.57 -2.98 -4.55
C ILE A 66 0.23 -3.57 -4.97
N HIS A 67 -0.75 -2.76 -5.36
CA HIS A 67 -2.03 -3.28 -5.88
C HIS A 67 -1.87 -4.23 -7.06
N VAL A 68 -0.83 -4.04 -7.88
CA VAL A 68 -0.57 -4.88 -9.05
C VAL A 68 0.37 -6.04 -8.71
N ILE A 69 1.40 -5.81 -7.90
CA ILE A 69 2.45 -6.80 -7.66
C ILE A 69 2.18 -7.74 -6.48
N ALA A 70 1.26 -7.40 -5.57
CA ALA A 70 0.97 -8.20 -4.37
C ALA A 70 0.66 -9.68 -4.68
N PRO A 71 -0.16 -10.02 -5.70
CA PRO A 71 -0.42 -11.43 -6.06
C PRO A 71 0.82 -12.21 -6.48
N HIS A 72 1.86 -11.50 -6.95
CA HIS A 72 3.11 -12.11 -7.42
C HIS A 72 4.18 -12.23 -6.32
N SER A 73 3.92 -11.69 -5.11
CA SER A 73 4.87 -11.71 -3.98
C SER A 73 6.26 -11.15 -4.32
N ILE A 74 6.32 -10.18 -5.25
CA ILE A 74 7.58 -9.56 -5.67
C ILE A 74 7.99 -8.51 -4.61
N PRO A 75 9.21 -8.57 -4.06
CA PRO A 75 9.68 -7.56 -3.12
C PRO A 75 9.83 -6.19 -3.77
N ILE A 76 9.69 -5.15 -2.96
CA ILE A 76 9.75 -3.76 -3.38
C ILE A 76 10.80 -3.00 -2.58
N VAL A 77 11.52 -2.08 -3.23
CA VAL A 77 12.37 -1.08 -2.57
C VAL A 77 11.99 0.30 -3.10
N GLY A 78 11.67 1.22 -2.18
CA GLY A 78 11.31 2.59 -2.52
C GLY A 78 12.50 3.54 -2.49
N VAL A 79 12.68 4.32 -3.55
CA VAL A 79 13.53 5.51 -3.60
C VAL A 79 12.66 6.75 -3.49
N ASN A 80 12.80 7.47 -2.38
CA ASN A 80 12.01 8.65 -2.08
C ASN A 80 12.39 9.82 -3.00
N MET A 81 11.49 10.22 -3.90
CA MET A 81 11.67 11.34 -4.82
C MET A 81 10.88 12.60 -4.40
N GLY A 82 10.50 12.71 -3.13
CA GLY A 82 9.65 13.79 -2.67
C GLY A 82 9.79 14.06 -1.17
N ARG A 83 8.65 14.14 -0.48
CA ARG A 83 8.64 14.33 0.98
C ARG A 83 8.94 13.01 1.68
N VAL A 84 9.53 13.10 2.87
CA VAL A 84 9.79 11.93 3.74
C VAL A 84 8.48 11.16 3.95
N GLY A 85 8.49 9.87 3.62
CA GLY A 85 7.41 8.91 3.83
C GLY A 85 7.80 7.82 4.81
N PHE A 86 6.92 6.84 5.01
CA PHE A 86 7.09 5.74 5.95
C PHE A 86 7.59 4.44 5.30
N MET A 87 7.48 4.29 3.98
CA MET A 87 7.79 3.03 3.27
C MET A 87 9.00 3.10 2.33
N SER A 88 9.64 4.25 2.20
CA SER A 88 10.79 4.44 1.30
C SER A 88 12.11 4.30 2.06
N GLU A 89 12.98 3.42 1.57
CA GLU A 89 14.25 3.05 2.20
C GLU A 89 15.44 3.86 1.68
N LEU A 90 15.36 4.28 0.42
CA LEU A 90 16.45 4.93 -0.30
C LEU A 90 16.11 6.39 -0.62
N ARG A 91 17.16 7.17 -0.84
CA ARG A 91 17.09 8.52 -1.38
C ARG A 91 17.86 8.58 -2.71
N PRO A 92 17.58 9.55 -3.60
CA PRO A 92 18.24 9.62 -4.90
C PRO A 92 19.77 9.64 -4.75
N GLU A 93 20.26 10.35 -3.73
CA GLU A 93 21.70 10.54 -3.50
C GLU A 93 22.43 9.26 -3.07
N ASN A 94 21.74 8.29 -2.47
CA ASN A 94 22.35 7.05 -1.97
C ASN A 94 21.87 5.79 -2.71
N ALA A 95 20.94 5.92 -3.65
CA ALA A 95 20.35 4.78 -4.35
C ALA A 95 21.40 4.01 -5.16
N ALA A 96 22.28 4.69 -5.89
CA ALA A 96 23.32 4.03 -6.69
C ALA A 96 24.31 3.23 -5.82
N GLU A 97 24.61 3.71 -4.62
CA GLU A 97 25.51 3.02 -3.67
C GLU A 97 24.82 1.82 -3.02
N LYS A 98 23.57 1.97 -2.59
CA LYS A 98 22.88 0.98 -1.75
C LYS A 98 22.10 -0.07 -2.54
N LEU A 99 21.54 0.28 -3.70
CA LEU A 99 20.70 -0.62 -4.49
C LEU A 99 21.37 -1.97 -4.80
N PRO A 100 22.69 -2.06 -5.10
CA PRO A 100 23.36 -3.35 -5.29
C PRO A 100 23.12 -4.37 -4.17
N SER A 101 23.05 -3.94 -2.91
CA SER A 101 22.79 -4.84 -1.77
C SER A 101 21.38 -5.45 -1.84
N TYR A 102 20.40 -4.70 -2.34
CA TYR A 102 19.03 -5.21 -2.56
C TYR A 102 18.99 -6.17 -3.74
N LEU A 103 19.75 -5.88 -4.82
CA LEU A 103 19.82 -6.73 -6.02
C LEU A 103 20.45 -8.10 -5.73
N ASN A 104 21.43 -8.13 -4.83
CA ASN A 104 22.11 -9.36 -4.42
C ASN A 104 21.33 -10.18 -3.38
N GLY A 105 20.25 -9.63 -2.82
CA GLY A 105 19.48 -10.27 -1.76
C GLY A 105 20.13 -10.18 -0.37
N ASP A 106 21.07 -9.26 -0.17
CA ASP A 106 21.79 -9.07 1.10
C ASP A 106 20.96 -8.31 2.14
N MET A 107 19.84 -7.73 1.71
CA MET A 107 18.95 -6.93 2.56
C MET A 107 17.84 -7.77 3.19
N ARG A 108 17.43 -7.38 4.40
CA ARG A 108 16.29 -7.99 5.09
C ARG A 108 14.99 -7.70 4.34
N VAL A 109 14.21 -8.74 4.08
CA VAL A 109 12.85 -8.63 3.54
C VAL A 109 11.84 -8.56 4.69
N GLU A 110 11.13 -7.45 4.79
CA GLU A 110 10.05 -7.26 5.75
C GLU A 110 8.71 -7.71 5.15
N ARG A 111 7.98 -8.57 5.85
CA ARG A 111 6.65 -9.03 5.42
C ARG A 111 5.57 -8.23 6.12
N ARG A 112 4.80 -7.46 5.35
CA ARG A 112 3.70 -6.64 5.85
C ARG A 112 2.37 -7.34 5.56
N MET A 113 1.50 -7.41 6.56
CA MET A 113 0.14 -7.92 6.36
C MET A 113 -0.64 -6.98 5.43
N MET A 114 -1.61 -7.54 4.71
CA MET A 114 -2.55 -6.78 3.89
C MET A 114 -3.97 -7.17 4.27
N LEU A 115 -4.91 -6.23 4.13
CA LEU A 115 -6.34 -6.50 4.18
C LEU A 115 -6.76 -7.12 2.85
N TYR A 116 -7.69 -8.07 2.89
CA TYR A 116 -8.49 -8.46 1.74
C TYR A 116 -9.92 -8.04 2.01
N ALA A 117 -10.46 -7.19 1.13
CA ALA A 117 -11.82 -6.67 1.26
C ALA A 117 -12.68 -7.11 0.09
N GLU A 118 -13.91 -7.47 0.40
CA GLU A 118 -14.94 -7.86 -0.55
C GLU A 118 -16.18 -6.99 -0.35
N VAL A 119 -16.78 -6.57 -1.45
CA VAL A 119 -18.02 -5.80 -1.46
C VAL A 119 -19.08 -6.64 -2.15
N PHE A 120 -20.19 -6.90 -1.45
CA PHE A 120 -21.29 -7.71 -1.95
C PHE A 120 -22.50 -6.83 -2.28
N SER A 121 -23.23 -7.21 -3.33
CA SER A 121 -24.46 -6.55 -3.73
C SER A 121 -25.56 -6.85 -2.72
N PRO A 122 -26.29 -5.82 -2.22
CA PRO A 122 -27.40 -6.05 -1.30
C PRO A 122 -28.61 -6.72 -1.97
N SER A 123 -28.71 -6.71 -3.30
CA SER A 123 -29.89 -7.25 -4.00
C SER A 123 -29.88 -8.77 -4.12
N ASP A 124 -28.71 -9.36 -4.38
CA ASP A 124 -28.55 -10.78 -4.70
C ASP A 124 -27.36 -11.44 -3.99
N GLY A 125 -26.58 -10.69 -3.20
CA GLY A 125 -25.40 -11.19 -2.51
C GLY A 125 -24.21 -11.49 -3.42
N SER A 126 -24.25 -11.07 -4.70
CA SER A 126 -23.14 -11.28 -5.63
C SER A 126 -21.91 -10.44 -5.26
N LEU A 127 -20.71 -10.96 -5.51
CA LEU A 127 -19.46 -10.21 -5.34
C LEU A 127 -19.39 -9.09 -6.40
N VAL A 128 -19.32 -7.84 -5.94
CA VAL A 128 -19.25 -6.63 -6.77
C VAL A 128 -17.81 -6.21 -6.98
N PHE A 129 -16.99 -6.28 -5.94
CA PHE A 129 -15.62 -5.83 -5.96
C PHE A 129 -14.81 -6.57 -4.90
N SER A 130 -13.54 -6.85 -5.20
CA SER A 130 -12.58 -7.28 -4.19
C SER A 130 -11.22 -6.64 -4.45
N ALA A 131 -10.46 -6.40 -3.38
CA ALA A 131 -9.10 -5.89 -3.47
C ALA A 131 -8.27 -6.21 -2.24
N HIS A 132 -6.95 -6.24 -2.45
CA HIS A 132 -5.99 -6.20 -1.36
C HIS A 132 -5.64 -4.73 -1.04
N ALA A 133 -5.51 -4.40 0.25
CA ALA A 133 -5.08 -3.08 0.70
C ALA A 133 -3.92 -3.22 1.69
N LEU A 134 -2.81 -2.53 1.43
CA LEU A 134 -1.68 -2.51 2.36
C LEU A 134 -1.97 -1.67 3.59
N ASN A 135 -2.53 -0.47 3.39
CA ASN A 135 -2.82 0.44 4.48
C ASN A 135 -4.20 0.17 5.05
N ASP A 136 -5.22 0.66 4.36
CA ASP A 136 -6.53 0.86 4.93
C ASP A 136 -7.64 0.49 3.93
N VAL A 137 -8.77 0.01 4.46
CA VAL A 137 -10.07 -0.08 3.80
C VAL A 137 -11.00 0.88 4.52
N VAL A 138 -11.59 1.82 3.79
CA VAL A 138 -12.42 2.88 4.37
C VAL A 138 -13.85 2.70 3.90
N VAL A 139 -14.76 2.46 4.85
CA VAL A 139 -16.20 2.46 4.60
C VAL A 139 -16.74 3.83 4.96
N GLY A 140 -17.06 4.62 3.95
CA GLY A 140 -17.56 5.99 4.09
C GLY A 140 -18.35 6.43 2.86
N ARG A 141 -18.79 7.68 2.82
CA ARG A 141 -19.49 8.27 1.66
C ARG A 141 -18.49 9.01 0.78
N GLY A 142 -18.47 8.72 -0.52
CA GLY A 142 -17.62 9.42 -1.50
C GLY A 142 -18.08 10.84 -1.90
N GLY A 143 -19.08 11.42 -1.24
CA GLY A 143 -19.71 12.70 -1.59
C GLY A 143 -19.82 13.68 -0.41
N VAL A 144 -20.81 14.57 -0.41
CA VAL A 144 -21.02 15.54 0.70
C VAL A 144 -21.15 14.82 2.04
N ALA A 145 -20.41 15.30 3.04
CA ALA A 145 -20.40 14.75 4.40
C ALA A 145 -21.82 14.66 4.96
N ARG A 146 -22.27 13.43 5.21
CA ARG A 146 -23.50 13.10 5.94
C ARG A 146 -23.20 11.89 6.79
N LEU A 147 -23.67 11.93 8.03
CA LEU A 147 -23.55 10.82 8.97
C LEU A 147 -24.12 9.54 8.36
N LEU A 148 -23.33 8.47 8.44
CA LEU A 148 -23.70 7.12 8.04
C LEU A 148 -23.99 6.29 9.28
N ASP A 149 -25.00 5.42 9.19
CA ASP A 149 -25.21 4.33 10.14
C ASP A 149 -24.46 3.09 9.62
N ILE A 150 -23.33 2.75 10.25
CA ILE A 150 -22.42 1.68 9.85
C ILE A 150 -22.47 0.59 10.91
N ALA A 151 -23.16 -0.51 10.62
CA ALA A 151 -23.16 -1.70 11.47
C ALA A 151 -21.84 -2.46 11.30
N THR A 152 -21.25 -2.92 12.42
CA THR A 152 -20.01 -3.68 12.42
C THR A 152 -20.18 -5.04 13.10
N ARG A 153 -19.54 -6.05 12.52
CA ARG A 153 -19.53 -7.42 13.00
C ARG A 153 -18.10 -7.94 13.01
N ILE A 154 -17.78 -8.76 14.00
CA ILE A 154 -16.52 -9.51 14.09
C ILE A 154 -16.89 -10.97 14.23
N ASP A 155 -16.35 -11.83 13.37
CA ASP A 155 -16.62 -13.28 13.35
C ASP A 155 -18.11 -13.63 13.35
N GLY A 156 -18.90 -12.82 12.63
CA GLY A 156 -20.35 -12.97 12.54
C GLY A 156 -21.15 -12.43 13.73
N VAL A 157 -20.49 -11.93 14.78
CA VAL A 157 -21.12 -11.37 15.98
C VAL A 157 -21.24 -9.86 15.86
N ASP A 158 -22.43 -9.32 16.15
CA ASP A 158 -22.67 -7.87 16.20
C ASP A 158 -21.82 -7.21 17.29
N LEU A 159 -21.04 -6.20 16.90
CA LEU A 159 -20.18 -5.44 17.80
C LEU A 159 -20.85 -4.11 18.19
N THR A 160 -21.02 -3.21 17.23
CA THR A 160 -21.68 -1.92 17.41
C THR A 160 -22.13 -1.35 16.06
N SER A 161 -23.04 -0.38 16.11
CA SER A 161 -23.34 0.49 14.98
C SER A 161 -22.78 1.88 15.22
N TYR A 162 -21.97 2.38 14.28
CA TYR A 162 -21.43 3.72 14.31
C TYR A 162 -22.35 4.67 13.59
N ARG A 163 -22.56 5.86 14.17
CA ARG A 163 -23.07 7.02 13.43
C ARG A 163 -21.91 7.96 13.20
N ALA A 164 -21.26 7.85 12.05
CA ALA A 164 -19.95 8.44 11.79
C ALA A 164 -19.81 8.89 10.33
N ASP A 165 -18.73 9.62 10.02
CA ASP A 165 -18.40 9.96 8.63
C ASP A 165 -17.87 8.74 7.86
N ALA A 166 -17.06 7.93 8.55
CA ALA A 166 -16.52 6.68 8.04
C ALA A 166 -16.09 5.74 9.17
N VAL A 167 -15.84 4.47 8.82
CA VAL A 167 -15.07 3.52 9.63
C VAL A 167 -13.89 3.03 8.80
N ILE A 168 -12.69 3.10 9.37
CA ILE A 168 -11.44 2.66 8.76
C ILE A 168 -11.08 1.30 9.35
N ILE A 169 -10.83 0.31 8.50
CA ILE A 169 -10.10 -0.91 8.86
C ILE A 169 -8.68 -0.74 8.35
N SER A 170 -7.68 -0.83 9.23
CA SER A 170 -6.30 -0.51 8.94
C SER A 170 -5.36 -1.64 9.38
N THR A 171 -4.28 -1.85 8.62
CA THR A 171 -3.15 -2.69 9.05
C THR A 171 -2.20 -1.91 9.96
N ALA A 172 -1.21 -2.61 10.54
CA ALA A 172 -0.11 -1.93 11.22
C ALA A 172 0.66 -0.94 10.32
N THR A 173 0.80 -1.24 9.01
CA THR A 173 1.42 -0.31 8.05
C THR A 173 0.53 0.90 7.78
N GLY A 174 -0.79 0.69 7.70
CA GLY A 174 -1.79 1.74 7.55
C GLY A 174 -1.95 2.65 8.77
N SER A 175 -1.46 2.23 9.94
CA SER A 175 -1.55 3.00 11.19
C SER A 175 -0.91 4.38 11.12
N THR A 176 0.04 4.61 10.19
CA THR A 176 0.67 5.92 9.92
C THR A 176 0.01 6.68 8.75
N GLY A 177 -1.03 6.12 8.15
CA GLY A 177 -1.79 6.67 7.03
C GLY A 177 -3.05 7.41 7.47
N TYR A 178 -4.21 7.04 6.92
CA TYR A 178 -5.45 7.76 7.22
C TYR A 178 -5.94 7.44 8.65
N ALA A 179 -5.69 6.22 9.13
CA ALA A 179 -5.97 5.83 10.50
C ALA A 179 -5.30 6.77 11.53
N LEU A 180 -4.04 7.19 11.29
CA LEU A 180 -3.35 8.16 12.15
C LEU A 180 -4.12 9.49 12.24
N SER A 181 -4.58 9.98 11.09
CA SER A 181 -5.33 11.24 11.01
C SER A 181 -6.68 11.15 11.72
N ALA A 182 -7.25 9.96 11.80
CA ALA A 182 -8.48 9.67 12.54
C ALA A 182 -8.25 9.41 14.04
N GLY A 183 -7.00 9.46 14.53
CA GLY A 183 -6.66 9.32 15.95
C GLY A 183 -6.22 7.91 16.37
N SER A 184 -5.95 7.00 15.43
CA SER A 184 -5.38 5.68 15.74
C SER A 184 -3.97 5.81 16.34
N PRO A 185 -3.55 4.93 17.27
CA PRO A 185 -2.15 4.79 17.63
C PRO A 185 -1.31 4.26 16.46
N ILE A 186 0.01 4.52 16.53
CA ILE A 186 1.01 4.02 15.58
C ILE A 186 1.47 2.63 16.01
N PHE A 187 1.56 1.71 15.06
CA PHE A 187 2.05 0.35 15.28
C PHE A 187 3.37 0.09 14.57
N PHE A 188 4.10 -0.89 15.09
CA PHE A 188 5.27 -1.43 14.40
C PHE A 188 4.83 -2.11 13.09
N PRO A 189 5.43 -1.81 11.92
CA PRO A 189 4.88 -2.23 10.62
C PRO A 189 4.71 -3.74 10.41
N GLU A 190 5.52 -4.57 11.07
CA GLU A 190 5.44 -6.04 10.98
C GLU A 190 4.44 -6.65 11.98
N ALA A 191 3.79 -5.84 12.82
CA ALA A 191 2.78 -6.33 13.74
C ALA A 191 1.58 -6.89 12.96
N ARG A 192 1.12 -8.08 13.36
CA ARG A 192 -0.02 -8.77 12.76
C ARG A 192 -1.27 -8.49 13.56
N MET A 193 -1.96 -7.41 13.20
CA MET A 193 -3.13 -6.93 13.90
C MET A 193 -3.91 -5.94 13.03
N LEU A 194 -5.22 -5.88 13.27
CA LEU A 194 -6.15 -5.00 12.59
C LEU A 194 -6.53 -3.84 13.51
N ILE A 195 -6.79 -2.68 12.93
CA ILE A 195 -7.27 -1.51 13.64
C ILE A 195 -8.63 -1.12 13.03
N MET A 196 -9.68 -1.07 13.85
CA MET A 196 -10.96 -0.50 13.47
C MET A 196 -11.09 0.91 14.09
N GLN A 197 -10.94 1.94 13.27
CA GLN A 197 -10.92 3.34 13.70
C GLN A 197 -12.10 4.11 13.08
N PRO A 198 -13.07 4.58 13.89
CA PRO A 198 -14.12 5.45 13.37
C PRO A 198 -13.59 6.87 13.09
N VAL A 199 -14.19 7.54 12.10
CA VAL A 199 -13.93 8.93 11.75
C VAL A 199 -15.11 9.79 12.21
N ALA A 200 -14.84 10.71 13.15
CA ALA A 200 -15.82 11.67 13.67
C ALA A 200 -17.14 11.00 14.14
N ALA A 201 -17.06 9.92 14.91
CA ALA A 201 -18.24 9.22 15.42
C ALA A 201 -19.08 10.08 16.38
N HIS A 202 -20.34 10.28 16.03
CA HIS A 202 -21.36 10.88 16.87
C HIS A 202 -21.92 9.87 17.89
N THR A 203 -22.16 8.63 17.48
CA THR A 203 -22.53 7.49 18.36
C THR A 203 -21.77 6.22 17.98
N GLY A 204 -21.64 5.30 18.94
CA GLY A 204 -20.80 4.10 18.85
C GLY A 204 -19.57 4.23 19.74
N LEU A 205 -18.64 3.29 19.62
CA LEU A 205 -17.33 3.38 20.26
C LEU A 205 -16.56 4.57 19.68
N ARG A 206 -15.86 5.32 20.53
CA ARG A 206 -15.07 6.48 20.08
C ARG A 206 -13.61 6.13 19.83
N ASP A 207 -13.10 5.24 20.66
CA ASP A 207 -11.72 4.76 20.56
C ASP A 207 -11.58 3.72 19.45
N GLY A 208 -10.41 3.69 18.83
CA GLY A 208 -10.05 2.64 17.90
C GLY A 208 -9.94 1.28 18.59
N LEU A 209 -10.40 0.24 17.93
CA LEU A 209 -10.26 -1.13 18.40
C LEU A 209 -9.09 -1.81 17.72
N VAL A 210 -8.27 -2.47 18.53
CA VAL A 210 -7.19 -3.35 18.06
C VAL A 210 -7.69 -4.78 18.11
N LEU A 211 -7.61 -5.46 16.97
CA LEU A 211 -8.09 -6.82 16.78
C LEU A 211 -6.93 -7.72 16.34
N PRO A 212 -6.95 -9.02 16.70
CA PRO A 212 -6.03 -9.99 16.11
C PRO A 212 -6.30 -10.13 14.61
N ASP A 213 -5.35 -10.72 13.88
CA ASP A 213 -5.49 -11.01 12.46
C ASP A 213 -6.28 -12.30 12.14
N SER A 214 -6.72 -13.02 13.18
CA SER A 214 -7.58 -14.22 13.14
C SER A 214 -8.30 -14.44 14.47
#